data_AF-A0A353T3K6-F1
#
_entry.id   AF-A0A353T3K6-F1
#
_cell.length_a   1.000
_cell.length_b   1.000
_cell.length_c   1.000
_cell.angle_alpha   90.00
_cell.angle_beta   90.00
_cell.angle_gamma   90.00
#
_symmetry.space_group_name_H-M   'P 1'
#
loop_
_entity.id
_entity.type
_entity.pdbx_description
1 polymer ?
#
loop_
_entity_poly.entity_id
_entity_poly.type
_entity_poly.pdbx_seq_one_letter_code
_entity_poly.pdbx_strand_id
1 'polypeptide(L)' 'MKKSKWMVVLVLMSAMAFSLIGCGSSTTEDTMEKIKKKGEIVLGTNAAFPPFEMRKGDEVIGVDAEIAKKIA' A
#
# COMPACT_ATOMS: atom_id res chain seq x y z
N MET A 1 -30.06 -14.74 37.58
CA MET A 1 -30.52 -14.54 36.18
C MET A 1 -30.46 -13.08 35.71
N LYS A 2 -30.82 -12.06 36.52
CA LYS A 2 -30.77 -10.65 36.08
C LYS A 2 -29.33 -10.13 35.88
N LYS A 3 -28.40 -10.46 36.78
CA LYS A 3 -26.98 -10.03 36.71
C LYS A 3 -26.19 -10.71 35.58
N SER A 4 -26.43 -12.00 35.34
CA SER A 4 -25.80 -12.75 34.24
C SER A 4 -26.30 -12.31 32.86
N LYS A 5 -27.60 -11.97 32.73
CA LYS A 5 -28.14 -11.37 31.50
C LYS A 5 -27.57 -9.98 31.22
N TRP A 6 -27.30 -9.19 32.26
CA TRP A 6 -26.67 -7.87 32.12
C TRP A 6 -25.21 -7.96 31.69
N MET A 7 -24.47 -8.94 32.22
CA MET A 7 -23.10 -9.22 31.79
C MET A 7 -23.01 -9.60 30.32
N VAL A 8 -23.93 -10.44 29.81
CA VAL A 8 -23.95 -10.85 28.40
C VAL A 8 -24.23 -9.66 27.47
N VAL A 9 -25.13 -8.76 27.85
CA VAL A 9 -25.44 -7.54 27.08
C VAL A 9 -24.24 -6.57 27.05
N LEU A 10 -23.52 -6.43 28.17
CA LEU A 10 -22.33 -5.59 28.26
C LEU A 10 -21.18 -6.09 27.36
N VAL A 11 -20.98 -7.41 27.30
CA VAL A 11 -19.97 -8.02 26.42
C VAL A 11 -20.34 -7.84 24.95
N LEU A 12 -21.63 -7.99 24.60
CA LEU A 12 -22.09 -7.82 23.22
C LEU A 12 -21.97 -6.36 22.72
N MET A 13 -22.28 -5.38 23.57
CA MET A 13 -22.10 -3.95 23.25
C MET A 13 -20.62 -3.57 23.13
N SER A 14 -19.76 -4.13 23.98
CA SER A 14 -18.32 -3.90 23.88
C SER A 14 -17.75 -4.43 22.56
N ALA A 15 -18.20 -5.62 22.11
CA ALA A 15 -17.80 -6.18 20.82
C ALA A 15 -18.21 -5.30 19.62
N MET A 16 -19.38 -4.63 19.70
CA MET A 16 -19.83 -3.68 18.68
C MET A 16 -19.07 -2.34 18.72
N ALA A 17 -18.46 -1.96 19.84
CA ALA A 17 -17.66 -0.74 19.92
C ALA A 17 -16.28 -0.89 19.25
N PHE A 18 -15.73 -2.11 19.19
CA PHE A 18 -14.44 -2.39 18.55
C PHE A 18 -14.50 -2.41 17.02
N SER A 19 -15.67 -2.60 16.40
CA SER A 19 -15.80 -2.65 14.93
C SER A 19 -15.64 -1.29 14.25
N LEU A 20 -15.65 -0.18 15.00
CA LEU A 20 -15.50 1.18 14.47
C LEU A 20 -14.05 1.71 14.49
N ILE A 21 -13.10 0.99 15.08
CA ILE A 21 -11.68 1.42 15.17
C ILE A 21 -10.94 1.24 13.82
N GLY A 22 -11.50 0.47 12.89
CA GLY A 22 -10.87 0.18 11.58
C GLY A 22 -11.06 1.26 10.50
N CYS A 23 -11.93 2.26 10.69
CA CYS A 23 -12.28 3.23 9.64
C CYS A 23 -11.52 4.58 9.74
N GLY A 24 -10.53 4.68 10.63
CA GLY A 24 -9.82 5.94 10.91
C GLY A 24 -8.38 6.03 10.39
N SER A 25 -7.77 4.92 9.98
CA SER A 25 -6.37 4.90 9.58
C SER A 25 -6.20 5.02 8.07
N SER A 26 -6.62 6.16 7.50
CA SER A 26 -5.90 6.67 6.33
C SER A 26 -4.63 7.31 6.84
N THR A 27 -3.64 6.49 7.22
CA THR A 27 -2.26 6.96 7.35
C THR A 27 -1.83 7.36 5.95
N THR A 28 -1.97 8.65 5.66
CA THR A 28 -1.24 9.35 4.59
C THR A 28 0.24 9.34 4.97
N GLU A 29 0.82 8.14 5.04
CA GLU A 29 2.26 7.97 5.09
C GLU A 29 2.81 8.65 3.84
N ASP A 30 3.74 9.56 4.07
CA ASP A 30 4.40 10.32 3.03
C ASP A 30 5.05 9.37 2.01
N THR A 31 4.85 9.66 0.72
CA THR A 31 5.34 8.79 -0.35
C THR A 31 6.87 8.68 -0.31
N MET A 32 7.59 9.73 0.08
CA MET A 32 9.04 9.67 0.19
C MET A 32 9.48 8.82 1.38
N GLU A 33 8.78 8.86 2.51
CA GLU A 33 9.05 7.95 3.63
C GLU A 33 8.83 6.49 3.23
N LYS A 34 7.76 6.19 2.48
CA LYS A 34 7.50 4.84 1.95
C LYS A 34 8.62 4.37 1.04
N ILE A 35 9.03 5.20 0.09
CA ILE A 35 10.12 4.87 -0.85
C ILE A 35 11.41 4.62 -0.08
N LYS A 36 11.78 5.51 0.85
CA LYS A 36 12.98 5.35 1.69
C LYS A 36 12.96 4.06 2.52
N LYS A 37 11.81 3.73 3.11
CA LYS A 37 11.63 2.51 3.91
C LYS A 37 11.71 1.23 3.06
N LYS A 38 11.16 1.27 1.85
CA LYS A 38 11.18 0.13 0.91
C LYS A 38 12.54 -0.05 0.24
N GLY A 39 13.28 1.04 0.04
CA GLY A 39 14.59 1.03 -0.62
C GLY A 39 14.52 0.84 -2.13
N GLU A 40 13.35 0.98 -2.75
CA GLU A 40 13.15 0.82 -4.19
C GLU A 40 12.08 1.76 -4.73
N ILE A 41 12.18 2.10 -6.01
CA ILE A 41 11.15 2.80 -6.78
C ILE A 41 10.56 1.82 -7.78
N VAL A 42 9.24 1.63 -7.73
CA VAL A 42 8.51 0.82 -8.71
C VAL A 42 8.14 1.70 -9.89
N LEU A 43 8.74 1.45 -11.04
CA LEU A 43 8.43 2.17 -12.29
C LEU A 43 7.33 1.45 -13.06
N GLY A 44 6.15 2.08 -13.17
CA GLY A 44 5.11 1.66 -14.11
C GLY A 44 5.39 2.22 -15.50
N THR A 45 5.46 1.34 -16.50
CA THR A 45 5.78 1.68 -17.90
C THR A 45 5.05 0.71 -18.84
N ASN A 46 4.67 1.18 -20.02
CA ASN A 46 4.06 0.33 -21.05
C ASN A 46 5.10 -0.62 -21.67
N ALA A 47 6.34 -0.15 -21.80
CA ALA A 47 7.47 -0.88 -22.38
C ALA A 47 7.16 -1.44 -23.79
N ALA A 48 6.50 -0.63 -24.61
CA ALA A 48 6.12 -0.93 -26.00
C ALA A 48 6.40 0.22 -26.99
N PHE A 49 7.23 1.19 -26.61
CA PHE A 49 7.56 2.37 -27.39
C PHE A 49 9.07 2.53 -27.60
N PRO A 50 9.66 1.83 -28.60
CA PRO A 50 11.05 1.99 -28.97
C PRO A 50 11.37 3.42 -29.46
N PRO A 51 12.56 3.98 -29.14
CA PRO A 51 13.64 3.43 -28.31
C PRO A 51 13.52 3.81 -26.81
N PHE A 52 12.42 4.42 -26.38
CA PHE A 52 12.29 5.02 -25.05
C PHE A 52 11.98 4.00 -23.96
N GLU A 53 11.00 3.13 -24.20
CA GLU A 53 10.58 2.08 -23.27
C GLU A 53 10.20 0.83 -24.06
N MET A 54 10.98 -0.24 -23.99
CA MET A 54 10.70 -1.47 -24.71
C MET A 54 11.19 -2.69 -23.95
N ARG A 55 10.68 -3.87 -24.29
CA ARG A 55 11.16 -5.13 -23.69
C ARG A 55 12.21 -5.81 -24.54
N LYS A 56 13.20 -6.41 -23.87
CA LYS A 56 14.12 -7.41 -24.42
C LYS A 56 14.04 -8.65 -23.55
N GLY A 57 13.21 -9.61 -23.97
CA GLY A 57 12.79 -10.71 -23.10
C GLY A 57 11.99 -10.15 -21.92
N ASP A 58 12.43 -10.48 -20.70
CA ASP A 58 11.79 -10.01 -19.46
C ASP A 58 12.30 -8.64 -18.98
N GLU A 59 13.38 -8.12 -19.58
CA GLU A 59 13.95 -6.83 -19.19
C GLU A 59 13.27 -5.66 -19.90
N VAL A 60 12.93 -4.61 -19.14
CA VAL A 60 12.58 -3.31 -19.69
C VAL A 60 13.85 -2.50 -19.95
N ILE A 61 14.05 -2.11 -21.20
CA ILE A 61 15.21 -1.37 -21.72
C ILE A 61 14.75 -0.11 -22.47
N GLY A 62 15.68 0.80 -22.75
CA GLY A 62 15.43 2.04 -23.47
C GLY A 62 15.83 3.27 -22.67
N VAL A 63 15.69 4.45 -23.29
CA VAL A 63 16.11 5.74 -22.71
C VAL A 63 15.46 5.98 -21.34
N ASP A 64 14.17 5.71 -21.20
CA ASP A 64 13.42 5.98 -19.96
C ASP A 64 13.85 5.04 -18.83
N ALA A 65 14.14 3.78 -19.16
CA ALA A 65 14.66 2.80 -18.21
C ALA A 65 16.08 3.19 -17.72
N GLU A 66 16.92 3.75 -18.60
CA GLU A 66 18.24 4.25 -18.23
C GLU A 66 18.16 5.49 -17.34
N ILE A 67 17.23 6.41 -17.64
CA ILE A 67 17.00 7.60 -16.81
C ILE A 67 16.52 7.18 -15.42
N ALA A 68 15.54 6.28 -15.34
CA ALA A 68 15.02 5.79 -14.06
C ALA A 68 16.10 5.16 -13.18
N LYS A 69 17.00 4.34 -13.76
CA LYS A 69 18.14 3.74 -13.05
C LYS A 69 19.17 4.75 -12.54
N LYS A 70 19.25 5.94 -13.12
CA LYS A 70 20.17 7.00 -12.66
C LYS A 70 19.57 7.86 -11.55
N ILE A 71 18.24 7.90 -11.45
CA ILE A 71 17.52 8.71 -10.46
C ILE A 71 17.22 7.91 -9.19
N ALA A 72 16.91 6.62 -9.34
CA ALA A 72 16.64 5.69 -8.24
C ALA A 72 17.93 5.18 -7.61
#